data_AF-A0A182Y6I1-F1
#
_entry.id   AF-A0A182Y6I1-F1
#
_cell.length_a   1.000
_cell.length_b   1.000
_cell.length_c   1.000
_cell.angle_alpha   90.00
_cell.angle_beta   90.00
_cell.angle_gamma   90.00
#
_symmetry.space_group_name_H-M   'P 1'
#
loop_
_entity.id
_entity.type
_entity.pdbx_description
1 polymer ?
#
loop_
_entity_poly.entity_id
_entity_poly.type
_entity_poly.pdbx_seq_one_letter_code
_entity_poly.pdbx_strand_id
1 'polypeptide(L)'
;MKVIPFWMVTMAYLWCAIDVCRGGLLTTTCLQFEEDYNFKEDKFAGMWYEVRRLYDPSVPQHEDCVVMNYQLGEKGSFNIRESYQIGDESEPIYRGGKADPKVFQDARIPKFFERFNTTDPADPDLSIDIVATDYSSYAVVYSCTSINSTHHNETAWVLSRQPALAKNMVELVNLFLETRFTRDDHKWRATMQTADYCKPTLVEDLASHSTASRVRRLFGSIPLAVLLGAMLVKLFH
;
A
#
# COMPACT_ATOMS: atom_id res chain seq x y z
N MET A 1 -41.87 26.67 -0.23
CA MET A 1 -40.48 26.45 0.19
C MET A 1 -40.50 25.56 1.42
N LYS A 2 -40.04 24.30 1.33
CA LYS A 2 -40.02 23.37 2.48
C LYS A 2 -38.78 23.66 3.31
N VAL A 3 -38.98 24.14 4.54
CA VAL A 3 -37.92 24.47 5.48
C VAL A 3 -37.37 23.15 6.02
N ILE A 4 -36.13 22.80 5.65
CA ILE A 4 -35.48 21.59 6.15
C ILE A 4 -35.13 21.86 7.62
N PRO A 5 -35.65 21.06 8.57
CA PRO A 5 -35.41 21.29 9.98
C PRO A 5 -33.93 21.11 10.34
N PHE A 6 -33.42 22.02 11.17
CA PHE A 6 -32.02 22.13 11.58
C PHE A 6 -31.45 20.82 12.18
N TRP A 7 -32.27 20.01 12.83
CA TRP A 7 -31.85 18.72 13.39
C TRP A 7 -31.50 17.65 12.33
N MET A 8 -32.05 17.74 11.11
CA MET A 8 -31.61 16.84 10.01
C MET A 8 -30.23 17.22 9.48
N VAL A 9 -29.86 18.50 9.58
CA VAL A 9 -28.52 18.97 9.22
C VAL A 9 -27.50 18.49 10.26
N THR A 10 -27.81 18.55 11.55
CA THR A 10 -26.90 18.07 12.61
C THR A 10 -26.68 16.56 12.60
N MET A 11 -27.69 15.77 12.23
CA MET A 11 -27.54 14.31 12.05
C MET A 11 -26.68 13.96 10.83
N ALA A 12 -26.76 14.75 9.75
CA ALA A 12 -25.89 14.59 8.59
C ALA A 12 -24.42 14.94 8.92
N TYR A 13 -24.17 15.96 9.76
CA TYR A 13 -22.83 16.26 10.26
C TYR A 13 -22.29 15.20 11.23
N LEU A 14 -23.14 14.59 12.06
CA LEU A 14 -22.73 13.45 12.91
C LEU A 14 -22.42 12.20 12.09
N TRP A 15 -23.09 11.99 10.95
CA TRP A 15 -22.77 10.87 10.05
C TRP A 15 -21.49 11.11 9.24
N CYS A 16 -21.22 12.34 8.80
CA CYS A 16 -19.97 12.70 8.12
C CYS A 16 -18.73 12.63 9.01
N ALA A 17 -18.87 12.60 10.34
CA ALA A 17 -17.73 12.49 11.26
C ALA A 17 -17.26 11.04 11.50
N ILE A 18 -17.90 10.04 10.89
CA ILE A 18 -17.57 8.62 11.08
C ILE A 18 -16.75 8.05 9.91
N ASP A 19 -16.69 8.73 8.77
CA ASP A 19 -15.89 8.30 7.62
C ASP A 19 -14.49 8.92 7.67
N VAL A 20 -13.58 8.28 8.40
CA VAL A 20 -12.45 7.49 7.85
C VAL A 20 -11.86 6.68 9.02
N CYS A 21 -12.55 5.62 9.45
CA CYS A 21 -11.82 4.50 10.06
C CYS A 21 -11.18 3.75 8.91
N ARG A 22 -9.90 4.01 8.64
CA ARG A 22 -9.12 3.11 7.76
C ARG A 22 -9.19 1.73 8.39
N GLY A 23 -9.58 0.76 7.57
CA GLY A 23 -9.76 -0.61 8.02
C GLY A 23 -8.46 -1.17 8.60
N GLY A 24 -8.62 -1.96 9.64
CA GLY A 24 -7.54 -2.75 10.22
C GLY A 24 -8.10 -3.85 11.10
N LEU A 25 -7.43 -4.99 11.16
CA LEU A 25 -7.75 -5.98 12.19
C LEU A 25 -7.27 -5.44 13.54
N LEU A 26 -8.20 -4.97 14.36
CA LEU A 26 -7.89 -4.39 15.67
C LEU A 26 -7.63 -5.49 16.69
N THR A 27 -6.46 -5.44 17.31
CA THR A 27 -6.08 -6.35 18.39
C THR A 27 -5.53 -5.61 19.60
N THR A 28 -5.62 -6.23 20.78
CA THR A 28 -4.99 -5.73 22.00
C THR A 28 -3.56 -6.23 22.19
N THR A 29 -3.16 -7.27 21.44
CA THR A 29 -1.82 -7.87 21.54
C THR A 29 -1.30 -8.29 20.18
N CYS A 30 -0.07 -7.88 19.87
CA CYS A 30 0.67 -8.36 18.71
C CYS A 30 1.18 -9.79 18.91
N LEU A 31 1.20 -10.59 17.84
CA LEU A 31 1.95 -11.84 17.79
C LEU A 31 3.44 -11.61 18.07
N GLN A 32 4.04 -12.59 18.74
CA GLN A 32 5.48 -12.64 18.97
C GLN A 32 6.08 -13.77 18.12
N PHE A 33 7.21 -13.48 17.51
CA PHE A 33 7.95 -14.39 16.67
C PHE A 33 9.35 -14.57 17.26
N GLU A 34 9.77 -15.82 17.42
CA GLU A 34 11.04 -16.19 18.05
C GLU A 34 12.10 -16.62 17.03
N GLU A 35 11.77 -16.57 15.74
CA GLU A 35 12.69 -16.84 14.66
C GLU A 35 13.94 -15.99 14.80
N ASP A 36 15.09 -16.66 14.69
CA ASP A 36 16.39 -16.01 14.69
C ASP A 36 17.13 -16.46 13.45
N TYR A 37 17.27 -15.54 12.49
CA TYR A 37 18.02 -15.81 11.28
C TYR A 37 18.73 -14.56 10.78
N ASN A 38 19.93 -14.79 10.26
CA ASN A 38 20.73 -13.73 9.65
C ASN A 38 20.16 -13.41 8.27
N PHE A 39 19.32 -12.37 8.23
CA PHE A 39 18.70 -11.89 7.00
C PHE A 39 19.72 -11.58 5.91
N LYS A 40 19.30 -11.79 4.66
CA LYS A 40 20.08 -11.54 3.46
C LYS A 40 19.27 -10.61 2.57
N GLU A 41 19.48 -9.31 2.74
CA GLU A 41 18.74 -8.27 2.03
C GLU A 41 18.86 -8.45 0.52
N ASP A 42 20.06 -8.81 0.04
CA ASP A 42 20.36 -9.07 -1.36
C ASP A 42 19.54 -10.21 -1.95
N LYS A 43 19.25 -11.25 -1.15
CA LYS A 43 18.42 -12.38 -1.56
C LYS A 43 16.92 -12.06 -1.49
N PHE A 44 16.52 -11.14 -0.61
CA PHE A 44 15.12 -10.72 -0.51
C PHE A 44 14.72 -9.73 -1.59
N ALA A 45 15.67 -8.96 -2.12
CA ALA A 45 15.44 -8.02 -3.22
C ALA A 45 14.74 -8.66 -4.43
N GLY A 46 14.11 -7.83 -5.26
CA GLY A 46 13.36 -8.21 -6.45
C GLY A 46 11.85 -8.20 -6.25
N MET A 47 11.14 -8.80 -7.19
CA MET A 47 9.68 -8.78 -7.24
C MET A 47 9.06 -9.82 -6.31
N TRP A 48 7.93 -9.43 -5.74
CA TRP A 48 7.06 -10.21 -4.87
C TRP A 48 5.60 -9.92 -5.19
N TYR A 49 4.80 -10.96 -5.32
CA TYR A 49 3.36 -10.92 -5.49
C TYR A 49 2.71 -11.17 -4.14
N GLU A 50 1.82 -10.30 -3.69
CA GLU A 50 0.97 -10.63 -2.55
C GLU A 50 -0.05 -11.66 -2.99
N VAL A 51 0.00 -12.86 -2.43
CA VAL A 51 -0.87 -13.99 -2.83
C VAL A 51 -1.92 -14.31 -1.77
N ARG A 52 -1.70 -13.87 -0.52
CA ARG A 52 -2.70 -13.91 0.56
C ARG A 52 -2.49 -12.75 1.52
N ARG A 53 -3.59 -12.36 2.18
CA ARG A 53 -3.62 -11.34 3.23
C ARG A 53 -4.45 -11.81 4.41
N LEU A 54 -4.09 -11.35 5.61
CA LEU A 54 -4.99 -11.39 6.75
C LEU A 54 -6.27 -10.62 6.40
N TYR A 55 -7.41 -11.30 6.49
CA TYR A 55 -8.69 -10.75 6.08
C TYR A 55 -9.13 -9.68 7.07
N ASP A 56 -9.32 -8.48 6.55
CA ASP A 56 -9.87 -7.37 7.28
C ASP A 56 -11.34 -7.15 6.87
N PRO A 57 -12.32 -7.47 7.75
CA PRO A 57 -13.73 -7.31 7.44
C PRO A 57 -14.17 -5.85 7.32
N SER A 58 -13.36 -4.89 7.77
CA SER A 58 -13.69 -3.47 7.72
C SER A 58 -13.33 -2.81 6.39
N VAL A 59 -12.62 -3.51 5.50
CA VAL A 59 -12.27 -3.02 4.17
C VAL A 59 -13.38 -3.39 3.18
N PRO A 60 -14.14 -2.40 2.66
CA PRO A 60 -15.27 -2.67 1.77
C PRO A 60 -14.84 -3.12 0.37
N GLN A 61 -13.66 -2.68 -0.08
CA GLN A 61 -13.05 -3.06 -1.35
C GLN A 61 -11.58 -3.38 -1.11
N HIS A 62 -11.19 -4.62 -1.39
CA HIS A 62 -9.82 -5.05 -1.20
C HIS A 62 -8.95 -4.68 -2.39
N GLU A 63 -7.68 -4.40 -2.09
CA GLU A 63 -6.63 -4.37 -3.10
C GLU A 63 -6.34 -5.79 -3.57
N ASP A 64 -6.16 -5.93 -4.87
CA ASP A 64 -5.68 -7.13 -5.54
C ASP A 64 -4.57 -6.74 -6.53
N CYS A 65 -4.01 -7.72 -7.22
CA CYS A 65 -2.93 -7.49 -8.19
C CYS A 65 -1.72 -6.77 -7.57
N VAL A 66 -1.53 -6.95 -6.25
CA VAL A 66 -0.50 -6.26 -5.49
C VAL A 66 0.85 -6.90 -5.81
N VAL A 67 1.74 -6.10 -6.37
CA VAL A 67 3.10 -6.50 -6.72
C VAL A 67 4.06 -5.47 -6.14
N MET A 68 5.04 -5.93 -5.37
CA MET A 68 6.09 -5.12 -4.77
C MET A 68 7.44 -5.50 -5.35
N ASN A 69 8.22 -4.52 -5.77
CA ASN A 69 9.61 -4.69 -6.17
C ASN A 69 10.53 -4.00 -5.17
N TYR A 70 11.24 -4.79 -4.37
CA TYR A 70 12.23 -4.31 -3.41
C TYR A 70 13.59 -4.18 -4.09
N GLN A 71 14.06 -2.95 -4.27
CA GLN A 71 15.38 -2.66 -4.83
C GLN A 71 16.32 -2.33 -3.69
N LEU A 72 17.52 -2.92 -3.67
CA LEU A 72 18.51 -2.62 -2.64
C LEU A 72 18.81 -1.11 -2.59
N GLY A 73 18.69 -0.55 -1.40
CA GLY A 73 19.10 0.80 -1.06
C GLY A 73 20.42 0.81 -0.28
N GLU A 74 20.68 1.93 0.38
CA GLU A 74 21.86 2.08 1.23
C GLU A 74 21.66 1.40 2.58
N LYS A 75 22.74 0.91 3.20
CA LYS A 75 22.75 0.43 4.60
C LYS A 75 21.68 -0.64 4.91
N GLY A 76 21.40 -1.54 3.96
CA GLY A 76 20.41 -2.61 4.13
C GLY A 76 18.96 -2.14 3.99
N SER A 77 18.70 -0.91 3.54
CA SER A 77 17.35 -0.46 3.20
C SER A 77 16.89 -1.00 1.83
N PHE A 78 15.59 -0.87 1.55
CA PHE A 78 15.01 -1.10 0.23
C PHE A 78 14.30 0.16 -0.28
N ASN A 79 14.46 0.45 -1.57
CA ASN A 79 13.52 1.29 -2.31
C ASN A 79 12.41 0.40 -2.86
N ILE A 80 11.16 0.82 -2.70
CA ILE A 80 9.99 0.02 -3.03
C ILE A 80 9.29 0.64 -4.23
N ARG A 81 8.88 -0.20 -5.17
CA ARG A 81 7.87 0.13 -6.17
C ARG A 81 6.74 -0.85 -6.04
N GLU A 82 5.55 -0.36 -5.81
CA GLU A 82 4.35 -1.17 -5.68
C GLU A 82 3.34 -0.78 -6.75
N SER A 83 2.64 -1.79 -7.27
CA SER A 83 1.42 -1.61 -8.05
C SER A 83 0.29 -2.45 -7.44
N TYR A 84 -0.93 -1.94 -7.45
CA TYR A 84 -2.13 -2.66 -7.02
C TYR A 84 -3.37 -2.18 -7.76
N GLN A 85 -4.48 -2.91 -7.63
CA GLN A 85 -5.76 -2.62 -8.27
C GLN A 85 -6.88 -2.71 -7.21
N ILE A 86 -7.89 -1.83 -7.28
CA ILE A 86 -9.04 -1.83 -6.35
C ILE A 86 -10.31 -2.14 -7.14
N GLY A 87 -10.74 -3.41 -7.11
CA GLY A 87 -11.82 -3.90 -7.97
C GLY A 87 -11.39 -4.15 -9.42
N ASP A 88 -12.14 -5.00 -10.12
CA ASP A 88 -11.85 -5.52 -11.47
C ASP A 88 -11.78 -4.45 -12.57
N GLU A 89 -12.62 -3.41 -12.49
CA GLU A 89 -12.68 -2.37 -13.51
C GLU A 89 -11.67 -1.23 -13.33
N SER A 90 -10.94 -1.18 -12.21
CA SER A 90 -10.00 -0.09 -11.91
C SER A 90 -8.68 -0.22 -12.67
N GLU A 91 -8.04 0.91 -12.99
CA GLU A 91 -6.66 0.91 -13.52
C GLU A 91 -5.66 0.63 -12.39
N PRO A 92 -4.49 0.02 -12.69
CA PRO A 92 -3.45 -0.17 -11.69
C PRO A 92 -2.97 1.17 -11.12
N ILE A 93 -2.87 1.22 -9.79
CA ILE A 93 -2.31 2.34 -9.03
C ILE A 93 -0.86 2.01 -8.71
N TYR A 94 0.02 3.01 -8.83
CA TYR A 94 1.45 2.89 -8.58
C TYR A 94 1.87 3.78 -7.43
N ARG A 95 2.73 3.25 -6.55
CA ARG A 95 3.42 4.07 -5.55
C ARG A 95 4.85 3.62 -5.33
N GLY A 96 5.70 4.59 -5.02
CA GLY A 96 7.08 4.36 -4.59
C GLY A 96 7.18 4.48 -3.08
N GLY A 97 8.17 3.85 -2.47
CA GLY A 97 8.40 3.93 -1.04
C GLY A 97 9.82 3.55 -0.64
N LYS A 98 10.05 3.48 0.67
CA LYS A 98 11.32 3.05 1.26
C LYS A 98 11.07 2.21 2.51
N ALA A 99 11.78 1.11 2.65
CA ALA A 99 11.86 0.31 3.87
C ALA A 99 13.25 0.45 4.48
N ASP A 100 13.35 1.11 5.64
CA ASP A 100 14.60 1.25 6.37
C ASP A 100 14.71 0.19 7.48
N PRO A 101 15.86 -0.49 7.65
CA PRO A 101 16.01 -1.50 8.68
C PRO A 101 15.89 -0.87 10.06
N LYS A 102 15.12 -1.52 10.94
CA LYS A 102 14.94 -1.07 12.32
C LYS A 102 15.86 -1.87 13.21
N VAL A 103 16.97 -1.25 13.62
CA VAL A 103 17.87 -1.83 14.62
C VAL A 103 17.21 -1.69 15.99
N PHE A 104 16.46 -2.71 16.39
CA PHE A 104 16.12 -2.86 17.80
C PHE A 104 17.23 -3.63 18.50
N GLN A 105 17.54 -3.24 19.73
CA GLN A 105 18.27 -4.12 20.63
C GLN A 105 17.46 -5.43 20.73
N ASP A 106 18.10 -6.56 20.44
CA ASP A 106 17.52 -7.92 20.52
C ASP A 106 16.48 -8.33 19.46
N ALA A 107 16.39 -7.64 18.30
CA ALA A 107 15.54 -8.13 17.21
C ALA A 107 16.10 -9.42 16.60
N ARG A 108 15.47 -10.56 16.95
CA ARG A 108 15.75 -11.89 16.38
C ARG A 108 15.20 -12.03 14.96
N ILE A 109 14.09 -11.34 14.68
CA ILE A 109 13.47 -11.27 13.36
C ILE A 109 13.88 -9.99 12.62
N PRO A 110 14.00 -10.02 11.28
CA PRO A 110 14.30 -8.84 10.47
C PRO A 110 13.11 -7.88 10.47
N LYS A 111 13.34 -6.64 10.90
CA LYS A 111 12.31 -5.60 11.02
C LYS A 111 12.64 -4.40 10.15
N PHE A 112 11.64 -3.88 9.45
CA PHE A 112 11.77 -2.69 8.62
C PHE A 112 10.67 -1.68 8.95
N PHE A 113 11.00 -0.41 8.76
CA PHE A 113 10.04 0.68 8.79
C PHE A 113 9.79 1.15 7.36
N GLU A 114 8.62 0.81 6.85
CA GLU A 114 8.18 1.04 5.48
C GLU A 114 7.36 2.32 5.37
N ARG A 115 7.74 3.18 4.42
CA ARG A 115 7.08 4.47 4.16
C ARG A 115 6.83 4.61 2.67
N PHE A 116 5.58 4.82 2.29
CA PHE A 116 5.22 5.13 0.91
C PHE A 116 5.22 6.64 0.65
N ASN A 117 5.64 7.02 -0.55
CA ASN A 117 5.60 8.38 -1.04
C ASN A 117 4.15 8.74 -1.37
N THR A 118 3.48 9.38 -0.43
CA THR A 118 2.08 9.75 -0.52
C THR A 118 1.88 11.19 -0.08
N THR A 119 0.86 11.84 -0.64
CA THR A 119 0.41 13.16 -0.19
C THR A 119 -0.71 13.05 0.83
N ASP A 120 -1.23 11.85 1.08
CA ASP A 120 -2.26 11.62 2.08
C ASP A 120 -1.60 11.50 3.46
N PRO A 121 -1.78 12.48 4.37
CA PRO A 121 -1.23 12.41 5.71
C PRO A 121 -1.82 11.26 6.55
N ALA A 122 -2.89 10.61 6.08
CA ALA A 122 -3.50 9.46 6.73
C ALA A 122 -2.86 8.12 6.32
N ASP A 123 -1.94 8.07 5.36
CA ASP A 123 -1.16 6.86 5.05
C ASP A 123 -0.13 6.62 6.15
N PRO A 124 -0.31 5.58 7.00
CA PRO A 124 0.60 5.35 8.09
C PRO A 124 1.88 4.68 7.57
N ASP A 125 3.00 5.06 8.16
CA ASP A 125 4.22 4.25 8.06
C ASP A 125 3.97 2.89 8.74
N LEU A 126 4.48 1.81 8.12
CA LEU A 126 4.28 0.44 8.60
C LEU A 126 5.56 -0.09 9.24
N SER A 127 5.42 -0.75 10.40
CA SER A 127 6.48 -1.58 10.95
C SER A 127 6.26 -3.01 10.48
N ILE A 128 7.10 -3.49 9.57
CA ILE A 128 7.00 -4.84 9.02
C ILE A 128 8.09 -5.75 9.62
N ASP A 129 7.69 -6.98 9.91
CA ASP A 129 8.54 -8.06 10.37
C ASP A 129 8.51 -9.17 9.29
N ILE A 130 9.68 -9.61 8.81
CA ILE A 130 9.76 -10.75 7.89
C ILE A 130 9.88 -12.01 8.74
N VAL A 131 8.75 -12.67 8.99
CA VAL A 131 8.68 -13.75 10.00
C VAL A 131 9.05 -15.11 9.45
N ALA A 132 8.94 -15.30 8.14
CA ALA A 132 9.45 -16.48 7.45
C ALA A 132 9.77 -16.15 5.99
N THR A 133 10.87 -16.65 5.45
CA THR A 133 11.14 -16.60 4.01
C THR A 133 12.21 -17.61 3.63
N ASP A 134 12.09 -18.16 2.42
CA ASP A 134 13.16 -18.91 1.76
C ASP A 134 13.89 -18.08 0.70
N TYR A 135 13.57 -16.78 0.61
CA TYR A 135 14.02 -15.79 -0.38
C TYR A 135 13.58 -16.05 -1.82
N SER A 136 13.38 -17.31 -2.21
CA SER A 136 13.27 -17.74 -3.60
C SER A 136 11.88 -18.14 -4.05
N SER A 137 10.95 -18.36 -3.12
CA SER A 137 9.59 -18.80 -3.44
C SER A 137 8.51 -18.12 -2.61
N TYR A 138 8.73 -17.91 -1.31
CA TYR A 138 7.74 -17.31 -0.42
C TYR A 138 8.36 -16.41 0.65
N ALA A 139 7.53 -15.50 1.16
CA ALA A 139 7.77 -14.82 2.42
C ALA A 139 6.45 -14.65 3.15
N VAL A 140 6.50 -14.64 4.48
CA VAL A 140 5.39 -14.22 5.35
C VAL A 140 5.84 -12.95 6.04
N VAL A 141 5.06 -11.90 5.85
CA VAL A 141 5.31 -10.57 6.38
C VAL A 141 4.20 -10.22 7.35
N TYR A 142 4.57 -9.70 8.50
CA TYR A 142 3.65 -9.34 9.57
C TYR A 142 3.84 -7.88 9.95
N SER A 143 2.77 -7.18 10.25
CA SER A 143 2.78 -5.82 10.79
C SER A 143 1.79 -5.72 11.94
N CYS A 144 2.22 -5.07 13.01
CA CYS A 144 1.35 -4.77 14.14
C CYS A 144 1.73 -3.44 14.75
N THR A 145 0.96 -2.41 14.39
CA THR A 145 1.28 -1.02 14.70
C THR A 145 0.27 -0.48 15.71
N SER A 146 0.76 0.10 16.81
CA SER A 146 -0.11 0.71 17.83
C SER A 146 -0.89 1.88 17.23
N ILE A 147 -2.21 1.86 17.41
CA ILE A 147 -3.12 2.97 17.03
C ILE A 147 -3.37 3.85 18.26
N ASN A 148 -3.44 3.23 19.43
CA ASN A 148 -3.55 3.90 20.72
C ASN A 148 -2.88 3.06 21.81
N SER A 149 -3.00 3.48 23.07
CA SER A 149 -2.35 2.82 24.21
C SER A 149 -2.78 1.37 24.49
N THR A 150 -3.89 0.92 23.89
CA THR A 150 -4.48 -0.40 24.16
C THR A 150 -4.72 -1.25 22.91
N HIS A 151 -4.76 -0.64 21.72
CA HIS A 151 -5.07 -1.32 20.46
C HIS A 151 -3.99 -1.13 19.41
N HIS A 152 -3.84 -2.15 18.60
CA HIS A 152 -2.94 -2.24 17.47
C HIS A 152 -3.72 -2.56 16.20
N ASN A 153 -3.24 -2.03 15.07
CA ASN A 153 -3.64 -2.48 13.75
C ASN A 153 -2.74 -3.65 13.35
N GLU A 154 -3.33 -4.82 13.16
CA GLU A 154 -2.66 -6.03 12.77
C GLU A 154 -2.94 -6.36 11.31
N THR A 155 -1.88 -6.60 10.55
CA THR A 155 -1.96 -7.01 9.16
C THR A 155 -0.87 -8.04 8.88
N ALA A 156 -1.12 -8.95 7.96
CA ALA A 156 -0.13 -9.92 7.54
C ALA A 156 -0.35 -10.30 6.08
N TRP A 157 0.74 -10.68 5.42
CA TRP A 157 0.77 -10.98 4.01
C TRP A 157 1.60 -12.23 3.76
N VAL A 158 1.14 -13.05 2.82
CA VAL A 158 1.97 -14.06 2.18
C VAL A 158 2.38 -13.52 0.82
N LEU A 159 3.69 -13.43 0.63
CA LEU A 159 4.29 -13.03 -0.62
C LEU A 159 4.82 -14.26 -1.36
N SER A 160 4.80 -14.20 -2.69
CA SER A 160 5.42 -15.21 -3.55
C SER A 160 6.26 -14.57 -4.64
N ARG A 161 7.30 -15.29 -5.12
CA ARG A 161 8.07 -14.88 -6.30
C ARG A 161 7.30 -15.06 -7.61
N GLN A 162 6.15 -15.72 -7.59
CA GLN A 162 5.28 -15.95 -8.73
C GLN A 162 3.85 -15.47 -8.41
N PRO A 163 2.99 -15.24 -9.41
CA PRO A 163 1.59 -14.85 -9.20
C PRO A 163 0.76 -15.83 -8.35
N ALA A 164 1.27 -17.05 -8.12
CA ALA A 164 0.72 -18.01 -7.19
C ALA A 164 1.86 -18.71 -6.44
N LEU A 165 1.59 -19.19 -5.22
CA LEU A 165 2.54 -20.02 -4.48
C LEU A 165 2.94 -21.25 -5.29
N ALA A 166 4.23 -21.58 -5.25
CA ALA A 166 4.73 -22.84 -5.78
C ALA A 166 4.04 -24.01 -5.05
N LYS A 167 3.63 -25.04 -5.80
CA LYS A 167 2.84 -26.16 -5.27
C LYS A 167 3.48 -26.84 -4.05
N ASN A 168 4.80 -26.97 -4.05
CA ASN A 168 5.58 -27.55 -2.96
C ASN A 168 5.69 -26.66 -1.71
N MET A 169 5.32 -25.39 -1.80
CA MET A 169 5.37 -24.43 -0.68
C MET A 169 3.99 -24.21 -0.04
N VAL A 170 2.89 -24.60 -0.70
CA VAL A 170 1.54 -24.38 -0.20
C VAL A 170 1.32 -25.01 1.17
N GLU A 171 1.70 -26.28 1.34
CA GLU A 171 1.53 -27.00 2.60
C GLU A 171 2.41 -26.41 3.71
N LEU A 172 3.66 -26.07 3.39
CA LEU A 172 4.59 -25.46 4.33
C LEU A 172 4.07 -24.10 4.83
N VAL A 173 3.61 -23.25 3.92
CA VAL A 173 3.02 -21.95 4.28
C VAL A 173 1.76 -22.16 5.11
N ASN A 174 0.86 -23.06 4.71
CA ASN A 174 -0.36 -23.35 5.49
C ASN A 174 -0.02 -23.78 6.92
N LEU A 175 0.92 -24.70 7.09
CA LEU A 175 1.35 -25.17 8.41
C LEU A 175 1.92 -24.01 9.26
N PHE A 176 2.73 -23.13 8.66
CA PHE A 176 3.24 -21.95 9.37
C PHE A 176 2.09 -21.04 9.81
N LEU A 177 1.14 -20.75 8.93
CA LEU A 177 -0.01 -19.90 9.23
C LEU A 177 -0.88 -20.50 10.34
N GLU A 178 -1.23 -21.78 10.24
CA GLU A 178 -2.06 -22.49 11.23
C GLU A 178 -1.38 -22.61 12.60
N THR A 179 -0.04 -22.69 12.63
CA THR A 179 0.72 -22.81 13.89
C THR A 179 0.91 -21.46 14.58
N ARG A 180 1.05 -20.36 13.81
CA ARG A 180 1.43 -19.05 14.37
C ARG A 180 0.29 -18.04 14.44
N PHE A 181 -0.67 -18.13 13.52
CA PHE A 181 -1.82 -17.24 13.45
C PHE A 181 -3.08 -17.95 13.97
N THR A 182 -3.11 -18.23 15.26
CA THR A 182 -4.12 -19.14 15.87
C THR A 182 -5.37 -18.46 16.42
N ARG A 183 -5.48 -17.13 16.36
CA ARG A 183 -6.65 -16.41 16.85
C ARG A 183 -7.83 -16.59 15.90
N ASP A 184 -9.06 -16.59 16.43
CA ASP A 184 -10.29 -16.83 15.66
C ASP A 184 -10.53 -15.80 14.53
N ASP A 185 -9.94 -14.62 14.67
CA ASP A 185 -10.01 -13.52 13.72
C ASP A 185 -8.91 -13.58 12.64
N HIS A 186 -7.94 -14.50 12.75
CA HIS A 186 -6.90 -14.71 11.74
C HIS A 186 -7.37 -15.52 10.53
N LYS A 187 -8.36 -14.96 9.82
CA LYS A 187 -8.85 -15.51 8.56
C LYS A 187 -7.95 -15.02 7.43
N TRP A 188 -7.65 -15.89 6.47
CA TRP A 188 -6.78 -15.54 5.34
C TRP A 188 -7.59 -15.43 4.05
N ARG A 189 -7.46 -14.31 3.36
CA ARG A 189 -8.01 -14.07 2.02
C ARG A 189 -6.92 -14.36 0.99
N ALA A 190 -7.26 -15.10 -0.07
CA ALA A 190 -6.44 -15.16 -1.27
C ALA A 190 -6.66 -13.90 -2.11
N THR A 191 -5.59 -13.28 -2.58
CA THR A 191 -5.64 -12.13 -3.48
C THR A 191 -5.68 -12.60 -4.94
N MET A 192 -6.18 -11.74 -5.82
CA MET A 192 -6.20 -12.02 -7.25
C MET A 192 -4.91 -11.56 -7.91
N GLN A 193 -4.33 -12.44 -8.73
CA GLN A 193 -3.07 -12.22 -9.47
C GLN A 193 -3.15 -12.77 -10.90
N THR A 194 -4.37 -13.11 -11.36
CA THR A 194 -4.58 -13.76 -12.65
C THR A 194 -4.65 -12.72 -13.77
N ALA A 195 -4.12 -13.05 -14.95
CA ALA A 195 -4.01 -12.11 -16.06
C ALA A 195 -5.36 -11.68 -16.67
N ASP A 196 -6.43 -12.43 -16.42
CA ASP A 196 -7.80 -12.09 -16.80
C ASP A 196 -8.45 -11.06 -15.88
N TYR A 197 -7.98 -10.95 -14.63
CA TYR A 197 -8.47 -9.99 -13.65
C TYR A 197 -7.54 -8.78 -13.52
N CYS A 198 -6.24 -9.03 -13.46
CA CYS A 198 -5.23 -8.00 -13.27
C CYS A 198 -4.92 -7.30 -14.58
N LYS A 199 -5.19 -6.00 -14.62
CA LYS A 199 -4.85 -5.20 -15.78
C LYS A 199 -3.34 -5.14 -15.98
N PRO A 200 -2.86 -5.16 -17.24
CA PRO A 200 -1.44 -5.08 -17.52
C PRO A 200 -0.82 -3.82 -16.94
N THR A 201 0.29 -3.98 -16.25
CA THR A 201 1.15 -2.88 -15.84
C THR A 201 1.68 -2.19 -17.09
N LEU A 202 1.31 -0.93 -17.35
CA LEU A 202 1.81 -0.20 -18.51
C LEU A 202 3.34 -0.13 -18.40
N VAL A 203 4.02 -0.76 -19.36
CA VAL A 203 5.44 -1.14 -19.38
C VAL A 203 6.41 0.05 -19.17
N GLU A 204 5.92 1.29 -19.22
CA GLU A 204 6.70 2.53 -19.09
C GLU A 204 6.67 3.15 -17.68
N ASP A 205 5.70 2.79 -16.83
CA ASP A 205 5.52 3.47 -15.52
C ASP A 205 6.47 2.97 -14.43
N LEU A 206 7.03 1.77 -14.58
CA LEU A 206 8.10 1.30 -13.72
C LEU A 206 9.39 2.13 -13.88
N ALA A 207 9.63 2.73 -15.05
CA ALA A 207 10.80 3.56 -15.30
C ALA A 207 10.59 5.04 -14.91
N SER A 208 9.36 5.55 -15.00
CA SER A 208 9.06 6.97 -14.81
C SER A 208 9.02 7.41 -13.34
N HIS A 209 8.65 6.52 -12.41
CA HIS A 209 8.63 6.83 -10.97
C HIS A 209 10.01 6.82 -10.30
N SER A 210 11.10 6.56 -11.04
CA SER A 210 12.48 6.63 -10.52
C SER A 210 13.09 8.03 -10.53
N THR A 211 12.39 9.03 -11.08
CA THR A 211 12.92 10.40 -11.14
C THR A 211 12.01 11.35 -10.37
N ALA A 212 12.53 11.82 -9.24
CA ALA A 212 11.99 12.92 -8.47
C ALA A 212 11.65 14.13 -9.36
N SER A 213 10.53 14.77 -9.00
CA SER A 213 10.07 16.11 -9.36
C SER A 213 10.83 16.84 -10.49
N ARG A 214 10.15 17.07 -11.61
CA ARG A 214 10.38 18.30 -12.35
C ARG A 214 9.04 18.87 -12.79
N VAL A 215 8.54 19.81 -11.98
CA VAL A 215 7.47 20.73 -12.37
C VAL A 215 7.84 21.33 -13.73
N ARG A 216 7.18 20.88 -14.79
CA ARG A 216 7.23 21.57 -16.09
C ARG A 216 6.47 22.88 -15.92
N ARG A 217 7.21 23.96 -15.64
CA ARG A 217 6.71 25.32 -15.92
C ARG A 217 6.47 25.39 -17.41
N LEU A 218 5.20 25.32 -17.82
CA LEU A 218 4.79 25.74 -19.16
C LEU A 218 4.98 27.25 -19.23
N PHE A 219 6.14 27.68 -19.73
CA PHE A 219 6.30 29.02 -20.29
C PHE A 219 5.48 29.07 -21.58
N GLY A 220 4.22 29.46 -21.45
CA GLY A 220 3.39 29.88 -22.57
C GLY A 220 3.91 31.24 -23.06
N SER A 221 4.56 31.23 -24.21
CA SER A 221 4.96 32.40 -24.98
C SER A 221 3.74 33.25 -25.36
N ILE A 222 3.66 34.47 -24.83
CA ILE A 222 2.78 35.53 -25.29
C ILE A 222 3.41 36.14 -26.55
N PRO A 223 2.80 36.08 -27.74
CA PRO A 223 3.26 36.88 -28.86
C PRO A 223 2.73 38.31 -28.70
N LEU A 224 3.66 39.26 -28.59
CA LEU A 224 3.41 40.67 -28.85
C LEU A 224 2.90 40.82 -30.30
N ALA A 225 1.64 41.21 -30.47
CA ALA A 225 1.14 41.71 -31.74
C ALA A 225 0.26 42.95 -31.51
N VAL A 226 0.89 44.10 -31.75
CA VAL A 226 0.36 45.27 -32.46
C VAL A 226 -0.81 46.03 -31.82
N LEU A 227 -0.43 47.11 -31.13
CA LEU A 227 -1.15 48.39 -31.07
C LEU A 227 -1.64 48.83 -32.46
N LEU A 228 -2.94 49.12 -32.62
CA LEU A 228 -3.46 50.22 -33.45
C LEU A 228 -5.00 50.29 -33.38
N GLY A 229 -5.53 51.50 -33.12
CA GLY A 229 -6.91 51.85 -33.47
C GLY A 229 -7.80 52.32 -32.32
N ALA A 230 -7.55 53.53 -31.83
CA ALA A 230 -8.55 54.30 -31.10
C ALA A 230 -9.63 54.84 -32.04
N MET A 231 -10.83 55.05 -31.48
CA MET A 231 -11.91 55.96 -31.93
C MET A 231 -12.71 55.60 -33.19
N LEU A 232 -14.03 55.40 -33.00
CA LEU A 232 -15.18 56.07 -33.67
C LEU A 232 -16.43 55.19 -33.47
N VAL A 233 -17.35 55.56 -32.56
CA VAL A 233 -18.53 56.39 -32.81
C VAL A 233 -19.63 55.67 -33.63
N LYS A 234 -20.72 55.36 -32.91
CA LYS A 234 -22.14 55.41 -33.28
C LYS A 234 -22.76 54.40 -34.28
N LEU A 235 -23.88 53.86 -33.79
CA LEU A 235 -25.23 53.81 -34.41
C LEU A 235 -25.64 52.58 -35.25
N PHE A 236 -26.81 52.05 -34.84
CA PHE A 236 -27.76 51.12 -35.48
C PHE A 236 -27.24 49.68 -35.71
N HIS A 237 -27.91 48.62 -35.24
CA HIS A 237 -29.34 48.37 -35.16
C HIS A 237 -29.74 47.54 -33.92
#